data_AF-Q06WC3-F1
#
_entry.id   AF-Q06WC3-F1
#
_cell.length_a   1.000
_cell.length_b   1.000
_cell.length_c   1.000
_cell.angle_alpha   90.00
_cell.angle_beta   90.00
_cell.angle_gamma   90.00
#
_symmetry.space_group_name_H-M   'P 1'
#
loop_
_entity.id
_entity.type
_entity.pdbx_description
1 polymer ?
#
loop_
_entity_poly.entity_id
_entity_poly.type
_entity_poly.pdbx_seq_one_letter_code
_entity_poly.pdbx_strand_id
1 'polypeptide(L)'
;MKPFSQLLAQYQADIEVENNDKSQGLSRAESELIDASVRIKSDPPSPNDFTFMHSIMCQVGLPRSRVNGSEFERRCGAAGLYIRAGKIWDGKQFLQQPVPYGPMPRLVMAYLNTQALRSKSPEIDVGNSASAFLKQLGKESSGGKNGSYTNFRKQLLALSACSITLGFS
;
A
#
# COMPACT_ATOMS: atom_id res chain seq x y z
N MET A 1 5.38 27.76 62.47
CA MET A 1 6.39 27.17 61.56
C MET A 1 6.32 25.66 61.75
N LYS A 2 6.09 24.86 60.72
CA LYS A 2 5.96 23.40 60.90
C LYS A 2 7.32 22.80 61.31
N PRO A 3 7.38 21.83 62.24
CA PRO A 3 8.61 21.16 62.64
C PRO A 3 9.26 20.41 61.46
N PHE A 4 10.59 20.37 61.42
CA PHE A 4 11.37 19.77 60.32
C PHE A 4 11.06 18.28 60.08
N SER A 5 10.65 17.56 61.13
CA SER A 5 10.16 16.16 61.01
C SER A 5 8.87 16.04 60.20
N GLN A 6 7.97 17.01 60.28
CA GLN A 6 6.75 17.05 59.46
C GLN A 6 7.06 17.47 58.02
N LEU A 7 8.08 18.30 57.80
CA LEU A 7 8.55 18.63 56.45
C LEU A 7 9.22 17.43 55.80
N LEU A 8 10.03 16.65 56.52
CA LEU A 8 10.63 15.40 56.03
C LEU A 8 9.58 14.33 55.73
N ALA A 9 8.58 14.15 56.60
CA ALA A 9 7.49 13.22 56.36
C ALA A 9 6.64 13.61 55.14
N GLN A 10 6.41 14.92 54.95
CA GLN A 10 5.73 15.44 53.77
C GLN A 10 6.60 15.28 52.51
N TYR A 11 7.90 15.54 52.59
CA TYR A 11 8.85 15.32 51.49
C TYR A 11 8.99 13.85 51.11
N GLN A 12 8.91 12.93 52.08
CA GLN A 12 8.91 11.48 51.85
C GLN A 12 7.59 11.01 51.24
N ALA A 13 6.45 11.58 51.65
CA ALA A 13 5.14 11.33 51.03
C ALA A 13 5.03 11.91 49.61
N ASP A 14 5.71 13.02 49.32
CA ASP A 14 5.77 13.62 47.97
C ASP A 14 6.70 12.83 47.02
N ILE A 15 7.66 12.04 47.54
CA ILE A 15 8.57 11.16 46.77
C ILE A 15 7.92 9.80 46.45
N GLU A 16 6.98 9.34 47.27
CA GLU A 16 6.12 8.20 46.94
C GLU A 16 5.09 8.62 45.88
N VAL A 17 5.59 8.86 44.67
CA VAL A 17 4.77 8.85 43.46
C VAL A 17 3.99 7.56 43.48
N GLU A 18 2.66 7.69 43.59
CA GLU A 18 1.69 6.64 43.36
C GLU A 18 2.03 5.98 42.02
N ASN A 19 2.77 4.88 42.07
CA ASN A 19 2.89 3.92 40.98
C ASN A 19 1.57 3.16 40.89
N ASN A 20 0.50 3.90 40.60
CA ASN A 20 -0.81 3.37 40.25
C ASN A 20 -1.05 3.50 38.74
N ASP A 21 0.04 3.51 37.97
CA ASP A 21 -0.04 3.20 36.55
C ASP A 21 0.00 1.67 36.46
N LYS A 22 -1.17 1.03 36.46
CA LYS A 22 -1.27 -0.33 35.96
C LYS A 22 -0.56 -0.30 34.61
N SER A 23 0.57 -0.98 34.46
CA SER A 23 1.22 -1.10 33.17
C SER A 23 0.25 -1.83 32.24
N GLN A 24 -0.62 -1.07 31.60
CA GLN A 24 -1.40 -1.55 30.48
C GLN A 24 -0.33 -1.91 29.45
N GLY A 25 -0.06 -3.21 29.35
CA GLY A 25 0.84 -3.73 28.35
C GLY A 25 0.45 -3.14 27.00
N LEU A 26 1.46 -2.75 26.23
CA LEU A 26 1.26 -2.12 24.93
C LEU A 26 0.17 -2.85 24.15
N SER A 27 -0.80 -2.09 23.64
CA SER A 27 -1.75 -2.66 22.71
C SER A 27 -1.01 -3.18 21.48
N ARG A 28 -1.60 -4.15 20.77
CA ARG A 28 -1.02 -4.69 19.55
C ARG A 28 -0.62 -3.60 18.55
N ALA A 29 -1.45 -2.55 18.42
CA ALA A 29 -1.19 -1.45 17.50
C ALA A 29 0.02 -0.61 17.94
N GLU A 30 0.17 -0.36 19.24
CA GLU A 30 1.33 0.36 19.80
C GLU A 30 2.62 -0.44 19.63
N SER A 31 2.59 -1.75 19.90
CA SER A 31 3.73 -2.62 19.65
C SER A 31 4.11 -2.67 18.18
N GLU A 32 3.14 -2.84 17.26
CA GLU A 32 3.39 -2.82 15.81
C GLU A 32 3.98 -1.47 15.34
N LEU A 33 3.55 -0.36 15.94
CA LEU A 33 4.06 0.98 15.64
C LEU A 33 5.50 1.15 16.15
N ILE A 34 5.79 0.73 17.38
CA ILE A 34 7.14 0.75 17.95
C ILE A 34 8.07 -0.12 17.09
N ASP A 35 7.67 -1.34 16.75
CA ASP A 35 8.45 -2.25 15.89
C ASP A 35 8.69 -1.65 14.50
N ALA A 36 7.71 -0.97 13.92
CA ALA A 36 7.88 -0.25 12.66
C ALA A 36 8.89 0.89 12.81
N SER A 37 8.82 1.68 13.89
CA SER A 37 9.72 2.80 14.15
C SER A 37 11.17 2.35 14.32
N VAL A 38 11.39 1.25 15.04
CA VAL A 38 12.73 0.65 15.23
C VAL A 38 13.27 0.19 13.89
N ARG A 39 12.48 -0.53 13.08
CA ARG A 39 12.91 -0.98 11.74
C ARG A 39 13.31 0.19 10.84
N ILE A 40 12.48 1.24 10.76
CA ILE A 40 12.76 2.42 9.92
C ILE A 40 14.05 3.11 10.36
N LYS A 41 14.32 3.18 11.67
CA LYS A 41 15.53 3.83 12.21
C LYS A 41 16.78 2.98 12.03
N SER A 42 16.65 1.66 12.15
CA SER A 42 17.76 0.72 12.07
C SER A 42 18.21 0.40 10.65
N ASP A 43 17.29 0.43 9.68
CA ASP A 43 17.56 0.04 8.29
C ASP A 43 17.16 1.18 7.32
N PRO A 44 18.06 2.17 7.09
CA PRO A 44 17.77 3.27 6.18
C PRO A 44 17.64 2.74 4.75
N PRO A 45 16.68 3.25 3.95
CA PRO A 45 16.44 2.75 2.61
C PRO A 45 17.63 3.01 1.68
N SER A 46 17.99 2.00 0.92
CA SER A 46 18.95 2.10 -0.16
C SER A 46 18.28 2.56 -1.47
N PRO A 47 19.05 3.00 -2.48
CA PRO A 47 18.49 3.30 -3.81
C PRO A 47 17.71 2.13 -4.43
N ASN A 48 18.04 0.89 -4.06
CA ASN A 48 17.34 -0.31 -4.55
C ASN A 48 15.96 -0.50 -3.92
N ASP A 49 15.65 0.19 -2.82
CA ASP A 49 14.34 0.14 -2.16
C ASP A 49 13.36 1.16 -2.73
N PHE A 50 13.84 2.09 -3.58
CA PHE A 50 13.01 3.11 -4.18
C PHE A 50 12.07 2.53 -5.24
N THR A 51 10.79 2.82 -5.08
CA THR A 51 9.74 2.53 -6.04
C THR A 51 9.27 3.83 -6.69
N PHE A 52 9.15 3.81 -8.01
CA PHE A 52 8.76 4.96 -8.80
C PHE A 52 7.33 4.82 -9.34
N MET A 53 6.69 5.95 -9.56
CA MET A 53 5.35 6.05 -10.13
C MET A 53 5.30 7.27 -11.04
N HIS A 54 4.47 7.22 -12.09
CA HIS A 54 4.23 8.38 -12.93
C HIS A 54 3.74 9.58 -12.10
N SER A 55 4.25 10.79 -12.37
CA SER A 55 3.98 12.01 -11.59
C SER A 55 2.49 12.29 -11.37
N ILE A 56 1.68 12.17 -12.44
CA ILE A 56 0.22 12.30 -12.37
C ILE A 56 -0.38 11.23 -11.43
N MET A 57 0.10 9.99 -11.48
CA MET A 57 -0.42 8.91 -10.63
C MET A 57 -0.05 9.07 -9.14
N CYS A 58 1.01 9.83 -8.83
CA CYS A 58 1.32 10.24 -7.45
C CYS A 58 0.27 11.21 -6.88
N GLN A 59 -0.37 12.02 -7.74
CA GLN A 59 -1.43 12.95 -7.33
C GLN A 59 -2.82 12.28 -7.41
N VAL A 60 -3.07 11.51 -8.47
CA VAL A 60 -4.33 10.82 -8.73
C VAL A 60 -4.11 9.32 -8.95
N GLY A 61 -4.43 8.51 -7.94
CA GLY A 61 -4.27 7.06 -8.01
C GLY A 61 -5.51 6.30 -8.54
N LEU A 62 -5.30 5.06 -8.99
CA LEU A 62 -6.36 4.09 -9.32
C LEU A 62 -7.35 3.92 -8.15
N PRO A 63 -8.62 3.53 -8.42
CA PRO A 63 -9.66 3.35 -7.40
C PRO A 63 -9.23 2.52 -6.19
N ARG A 64 -9.67 2.97 -4.99
CA ARG A 64 -9.45 2.22 -3.74
C ARG A 64 -10.34 1.00 -3.59
N SER A 65 -11.60 1.17 -3.95
CA SER A 65 -12.64 0.16 -3.86
C SER A 65 -13.20 -0.11 -5.26
N ARG A 66 -14.00 -1.17 -5.36
CA ARG A 66 -14.71 -1.50 -6.60
C ARG A 66 -15.56 -0.31 -7.05
N VAL A 67 -15.44 0.04 -8.33
CA VAL A 67 -16.25 1.06 -8.98
C VAL A 67 -17.49 0.40 -9.59
N ASN A 68 -18.63 1.07 -9.47
CA ASN A 68 -19.85 0.67 -10.17
C ASN A 68 -19.79 1.22 -11.61
N GLY A 69 -19.92 0.35 -12.60
CA GLY A 69 -19.85 0.71 -14.01
C GLY A 69 -18.51 0.40 -14.67
N SER A 70 -18.35 0.88 -15.90
CA SER A 70 -17.19 0.64 -16.77
C SER A 70 -16.20 1.79 -16.83
N GLU A 71 -16.48 2.92 -16.18
CA GLU A 71 -15.68 4.13 -16.28
C GLU A 71 -15.38 4.68 -14.89
N PHE A 72 -14.23 5.33 -14.76
CA PHE A 72 -13.79 5.97 -13.53
C PHE A 72 -12.99 7.21 -13.85
N GLU A 73 -13.32 8.31 -13.19
CA GLU A 73 -12.60 9.57 -13.31
C GLU A 73 -12.18 10.08 -11.94
N ARG A 74 -10.99 10.66 -11.86
CA ARG A 74 -10.50 11.39 -10.69
C ARG A 74 -9.67 12.59 -11.12
N ARG A 75 -9.88 13.72 -10.45
CA ARG A 75 -9.09 14.95 -10.64
C ARG A 75 -8.52 15.42 -9.30
N CYS A 76 -7.34 16.00 -9.35
CA CYS A 76 -6.70 16.67 -8.22
C CYS A 76 -5.88 17.85 -8.77
N GLY A 77 -6.34 19.08 -8.53
CA GLY A 77 -5.73 20.27 -9.12
C GLY A 77 -5.68 20.19 -10.65
N ALA A 78 -4.48 20.39 -11.21
CA ALA A 78 -4.17 20.28 -12.64
C ALA A 78 -4.13 18.84 -13.17
N ALA A 79 -4.06 17.84 -12.30
CA ALA A 79 -3.92 16.43 -12.70
C ALA A 79 -5.27 15.73 -12.83
N GLY A 80 -5.45 15.00 -13.92
CA GLY A 80 -6.62 14.18 -14.21
C GLY A 80 -6.25 12.74 -14.56
N LEU A 81 -7.07 11.80 -14.08
CA LEU A 81 -7.01 10.37 -14.40
C LEU A 81 -8.39 9.92 -14.86
N TYR A 82 -8.45 9.36 -16.06
CA TYR A 82 -9.64 8.70 -16.59
C TYR A 82 -9.31 7.25 -16.93
N ILE A 83 -10.18 6.33 -16.52
CA ILE A 83 -10.03 4.90 -16.73
C ILE A 83 -11.31 4.36 -17.35
N ARG A 84 -11.17 3.64 -18.45
CA ARG A 84 -12.25 2.89 -19.09
C ARG A 84 -11.94 1.40 -19.04
N ALA A 85 -12.83 0.63 -18.43
CA ALA A 85 -12.75 -0.81 -18.36
C ALA A 85 -12.96 -1.44 -19.74
N GLY A 86 -12.11 -2.39 -20.11
CA GLY A 86 -12.21 -3.08 -21.39
C GLY A 86 -12.73 -4.51 -21.27
N LYS A 87 -12.65 -5.22 -22.40
CA LYS A 87 -13.05 -6.61 -22.52
C LYS A 87 -11.83 -7.46 -22.81
N ILE A 88 -11.82 -8.69 -22.30
CA ILE A 88 -10.78 -9.68 -22.58
C ILE A 88 -11.40 -10.89 -23.25
N TRP A 89 -10.65 -11.56 -24.13
CA TRP A 89 -11.08 -12.79 -24.77
C TRP A 89 -10.83 -13.99 -23.86
N ASP A 90 -11.87 -14.75 -23.53
CA ASP A 90 -11.77 -15.96 -22.69
C ASP A 90 -11.66 -17.26 -23.52
N GLY A 91 -11.22 -17.15 -24.78
CA GLY A 91 -11.21 -18.29 -25.72
C GLY A 91 -12.53 -18.55 -26.43
N LYS A 92 -13.65 -17.99 -25.92
CA LYS A 92 -15.01 -18.20 -26.48
C LYS A 92 -15.78 -16.91 -26.75
N GLN A 93 -15.65 -15.93 -25.87
CA GLN A 93 -16.37 -14.66 -25.95
C GLN A 93 -15.57 -13.54 -25.29
N PHE A 94 -15.92 -12.30 -25.65
CA PHE A 94 -15.38 -11.12 -24.99
C PHE A 94 -16.07 -10.90 -23.64
N LEU A 95 -15.32 -11.09 -22.55
CA LEU A 95 -15.78 -10.88 -21.19
C LEU A 95 -15.43 -9.48 -20.69
N GLN A 96 -16.46 -8.72 -20.32
CA GLN A 96 -16.28 -7.40 -19.71
C GLN A 96 -15.53 -7.52 -18.38
N GLN A 97 -14.43 -6.78 -18.27
CA GLN A 97 -13.68 -6.65 -17.02
C GLN A 97 -14.19 -5.44 -16.22
N PRO A 98 -14.04 -5.45 -14.88
CA PRO A 98 -14.29 -4.26 -14.08
C PRO A 98 -13.17 -3.23 -14.30
N VAL A 99 -13.40 -1.98 -13.87
CA VAL A 99 -12.31 -1.01 -13.69
C VAL A 99 -11.31 -1.60 -12.68
N PRO A 100 -9.99 -1.60 -12.91
CA PRO A 100 -9.03 -2.11 -11.94
C PRO A 100 -9.10 -1.32 -10.62
N TYR A 101 -9.15 -2.04 -9.50
CA TYR A 101 -9.28 -1.43 -8.17
C TYR A 101 -8.48 -2.17 -7.10
N GLY A 102 -8.33 -1.51 -5.95
CA GLY A 102 -7.65 -2.09 -4.81
C GLY A 102 -6.12 -2.01 -4.91
N PRO A 103 -5.41 -2.63 -3.95
CA PRO A 103 -3.96 -2.47 -3.83
C PRO A 103 -3.19 -3.13 -4.98
N MET A 104 -3.67 -4.25 -5.54
CA MET A 104 -2.93 -5.04 -6.51
C MET A 104 -2.60 -4.29 -7.81
N PRO A 105 -3.56 -3.65 -8.53
CA PRO A 105 -3.23 -2.86 -9.71
C PRO A 105 -2.23 -1.72 -9.43
N ARG A 106 -2.33 -1.09 -8.26
CA ARG A 106 -1.43 0.01 -7.89
C ARG A 106 -0.01 -0.48 -7.64
N LEU A 107 0.15 -1.62 -6.97
CA LEU A 107 1.44 -2.27 -6.78
C LEU A 107 2.06 -2.69 -8.12
N VAL A 108 1.25 -3.26 -9.01
CA VAL A 108 1.69 -3.62 -10.37
C VAL A 108 2.19 -2.38 -11.11
N MET A 109 1.43 -1.29 -11.14
CA MET A 109 1.86 -0.06 -11.82
C MET A 109 3.12 0.54 -11.22
N ALA A 110 3.26 0.52 -9.89
CA ALA A 110 4.46 0.98 -9.20
C ALA A 110 5.69 0.14 -9.61
N TYR A 111 5.53 -1.18 -9.65
CA TYR A 111 6.57 -2.10 -10.12
C TYR A 111 6.93 -1.85 -11.58
N LEU A 112 5.95 -1.75 -12.48
CA LEU A 112 6.21 -1.54 -13.90
C LEU A 112 6.94 -0.21 -14.16
N ASN A 113 6.51 0.88 -13.52
CA ASN A 113 7.21 2.17 -13.63
C ASN A 113 8.65 2.09 -13.10
N THR A 114 8.84 1.39 -11.99
CA THR A 114 10.18 1.19 -11.39
C THR A 114 11.09 0.39 -12.31
N GLN A 115 10.60 -0.73 -12.85
CA GLN A 115 11.36 -1.57 -13.74
C GLN A 115 11.68 -0.85 -15.05
N ALA A 116 10.72 -0.14 -15.64
CA ALA A 116 10.95 0.66 -16.85
C ALA A 116 12.07 1.69 -16.65
N LEU A 117 12.11 2.36 -15.50
CA LEU A 117 13.17 3.34 -15.19
C LEU A 117 14.52 2.68 -14.91
N ARG A 118 14.54 1.54 -14.21
CA ARG A 118 15.77 0.81 -13.88
C ARG A 118 16.39 0.14 -15.11
N SER A 119 15.58 -0.53 -15.93
CA SER A 119 16.03 -1.22 -17.14
C SER A 119 16.22 -0.27 -18.32
N LYS A 120 15.61 0.93 -18.26
CA LYS A 120 15.51 1.89 -19.39
C LYS A 120 14.92 1.24 -20.65
N SER A 121 14.00 0.29 -20.46
CA SER A 121 13.36 -0.46 -21.53
C SER A 121 11.84 -0.41 -21.40
N PRO A 122 11.09 -0.31 -22.52
CA PRO A 122 9.65 -0.49 -22.52
C PRO A 122 9.24 -1.96 -22.28
N GLU A 123 10.17 -2.90 -22.44
CA GLU A 123 9.97 -4.32 -22.16
C GLU A 123 10.39 -4.64 -20.72
N ILE A 124 9.46 -5.24 -19.96
CA ILE A 124 9.66 -5.55 -18.54
C ILE A 124 9.46 -7.05 -18.35
N ASP A 125 10.50 -7.71 -17.84
CA ASP A 125 10.40 -9.11 -17.41
C ASP A 125 9.64 -9.21 -16.08
N VAL A 126 8.53 -9.94 -16.10
CA VAL A 126 7.65 -10.23 -14.95
C VAL A 126 7.73 -11.69 -14.52
N GLY A 127 8.68 -12.45 -15.08
CA GLY A 127 8.91 -13.85 -14.80
C GLY A 127 7.97 -14.81 -15.52
N ASN A 128 8.19 -16.11 -15.28
CA ASN A 128 7.56 -17.21 -16.06
C ASN A 128 6.13 -17.56 -15.63
N SER A 129 5.60 -16.93 -14.57
CA SER A 129 4.23 -17.20 -14.11
C SER A 129 3.65 -16.04 -13.29
N ALA A 130 2.33 -15.95 -13.22
CA ALA A 130 1.66 -14.97 -12.35
C ALA A 130 2.02 -15.14 -10.86
N SER A 131 2.37 -16.36 -10.43
CA SER A 131 2.83 -16.61 -9.05
C SER A 131 4.23 -16.08 -8.84
N ALA A 132 5.12 -16.25 -9.83
CA ALA A 132 6.45 -15.67 -9.82
C ALA A 132 6.39 -14.14 -9.79
N PHE A 133 5.51 -13.53 -10.61
CA PHE A 133 5.32 -12.09 -10.60
C PHE A 133 4.79 -11.59 -9.24
N LEU A 134 3.82 -12.30 -8.65
CA LEU A 134 3.30 -11.96 -7.32
C LEU A 134 4.39 -12.02 -6.23
N LYS A 135 5.32 -12.98 -6.33
CA LYS A 135 6.48 -13.07 -5.45
C LYS A 135 7.45 -11.91 -5.65
N GLN A 136 7.69 -11.47 -6.89
CA GLN A 136 8.48 -10.27 -7.19
C GLN A 136 7.86 -9.00 -6.59
N LEU A 137 6.53 -8.95 -6.48
CA LEU A 137 5.80 -7.87 -5.79
C LEU A 137 5.87 -7.96 -4.25
N GLY A 138 6.65 -8.89 -3.69
CA GLY A 138 6.77 -9.08 -2.25
C GLY A 138 5.52 -9.65 -1.60
N LYS A 139 4.70 -10.40 -2.35
CA LYS A 139 3.47 -11.04 -1.85
C LYS A 139 3.58 -12.55 -1.94
N GLU A 140 3.23 -13.21 -0.85
CA GLU A 140 3.07 -14.67 -0.83
C GLU A 140 1.86 -15.10 -1.67
N SER A 141 2.03 -16.20 -2.38
CA SER A 141 0.99 -16.78 -3.25
C SER A 141 0.08 -17.66 -2.41
N SER A 142 -1.12 -17.17 -2.12
CA SER A 142 -2.15 -17.92 -1.41
C SER A 142 -3.33 -18.19 -2.35
N GLY A 143 -3.75 -19.46 -2.39
CA GLY A 143 -4.88 -19.92 -3.18
C GLY A 143 -6.25 -19.68 -2.52
N GLY A 144 -7.31 -20.17 -3.16
CA GLY A 144 -8.68 -20.12 -2.64
C GLY A 144 -9.48 -18.88 -3.07
N LYS A 145 -10.75 -18.82 -2.65
CA LYS A 145 -11.73 -17.80 -3.07
C LYS A 145 -11.30 -16.37 -2.72
N ASN A 146 -10.64 -16.20 -1.57
CA ASN A 146 -10.12 -14.94 -1.06
C ASN A 146 -8.59 -14.86 -1.11
N GLY A 147 -7.94 -15.78 -1.83
CA GLY A 147 -6.49 -15.85 -1.93
C GLY A 147 -5.88 -14.65 -2.64
N SER A 148 -4.65 -14.29 -2.25
CA SER A 148 -3.87 -13.22 -2.88
C SER A 148 -3.68 -13.46 -4.38
N TYR A 149 -3.45 -14.71 -4.78
CA TYR A 149 -3.26 -15.10 -6.19
C TYR A 149 -4.54 -14.91 -7.01
N THR A 150 -5.68 -15.37 -6.49
CA THR A 150 -6.98 -15.25 -7.18
C THR A 150 -7.36 -13.79 -7.40
N ASN A 151 -7.17 -12.95 -6.37
CA ASN A 151 -7.42 -11.52 -6.47
C ASN A 151 -6.45 -10.85 -7.45
N PHE A 152 -5.16 -11.16 -7.33
CA PHE A 152 -4.13 -10.68 -8.23
C PHE A 152 -4.45 -10.96 -9.69
N ARG A 153 -4.78 -12.21 -10.03
CA ARG A 153 -5.15 -12.59 -11.40
C ARG A 153 -6.35 -11.79 -11.92
N LYS A 154 -7.41 -11.66 -11.13
CA LYS A 154 -8.61 -10.88 -11.51
C LYS A 154 -8.26 -9.42 -11.79
N GLN A 155 -7.48 -8.80 -10.91
CA GLN A 155 -7.10 -7.41 -11.02
C GLN A 155 -6.09 -7.14 -12.13
N LEU A 156 -5.18 -8.08 -12.40
CA LEU A 156 -4.23 -7.99 -13.50
C LEU A 156 -4.93 -8.08 -14.85
N LEU A 157 -5.93 -8.96 -15.01
CA LEU A 157 -6.76 -9.04 -16.21
C LEU A 157 -7.59 -7.76 -16.42
N ALA A 158 -8.12 -7.19 -15.34
CA ALA A 158 -8.82 -5.90 -15.41
C ALA A 158 -7.86 -4.77 -15.83
N LEU A 159 -6.64 -4.75 -15.30
CA LEU A 159 -5.63 -3.78 -15.65
C LEU A 159 -5.15 -3.94 -17.10
N SER A 160 -4.94 -5.16 -17.58
CA SER A 160 -4.49 -5.42 -18.96
C SER A 160 -5.56 -5.09 -20.01
N ALA A 161 -6.83 -5.20 -19.66
CA ALA A 161 -7.93 -4.88 -20.56
C ALA A 161 -8.30 -3.38 -20.56
N CYS A 162 -7.97 -2.63 -19.50
CA CYS A 162 -8.41 -1.25 -19.37
C CYS A 162 -7.60 -0.26 -20.23
N SER A 163 -8.21 0.89 -20.51
CA SER A 163 -7.54 2.06 -21.08
C SER A 163 -7.43 3.13 -20.01
N ILE A 164 -6.21 3.65 -19.81
CA ILE A 164 -5.91 4.72 -18.86
C ILE A 164 -5.52 5.96 -19.66
N THR A 165 -6.18 7.08 -19.38
CA THR A 165 -5.85 8.40 -19.92
C THR A 165 -5.40 9.30 -18.79
N LEU A 166 -4.23 9.90 -18.95
CA LEU A 166 -3.66 10.85 -18.01
C LEU A 166 -3.75 12.25 -18.62
N GLY A 167 -4.33 13.19 -17.87
CA GLY A 167 -4.45 14.59 -18.25
C GLY A 167 -3.66 15.48 -17.29
N PHE A 168 -3.05 16.53 -17.83
CA PHE A 168 -2.42 17.58 -17.05
C PHE A 168 -2.67 18.92 -17.73
N SER A 169 -3.00 19.96 -16.97
CA SER A 169 -3.31 21.32 -17.46
C SER A 169 -2.46 22.38 -16.77
#